data_AF-A0A1A7XTM7-F1
#
_entry.id   AF-A0A1A7XTM7-F1
#
_cell.length_a   1.000
_cell.length_b   1.000
_cell.length_c   1.000
_cell.angle_alpha   90.00
_cell.angle_beta   90.00
_cell.angle_gamma   90.00
#
_symmetry.space_group_name_H-M   'P 1'
#
loop_
_entity.id
_entity.type
_entity.pdbx_description
1 polymer ?
#
loop_
_entity_poly.entity_id
_entity_poly.type
_entity_poly.pdbx_seq_one_letter_code
_entity_poly.pdbx_strand_id
1 'polypeptide(L)'
;PTQYYRYLDDIWGVWTHSTEDFHAFIDTLNSHHPMITVDPVLHDKQVNFLDTTIYKGPEFPSTGTLDSKVYFKETDTHSLLHRSSHHPPKNWDL
;
A
#
# COMPACT_ATOMS: atom_id res chain seq x y z
N PRO A 1 -0.02 -10.81 13.61
CA PRO A 1 -0.04 -9.34 13.38
C PRO A 1 -0.89 -8.61 14.44
N THR A 2 -0.44 -7.44 14.89
CA THR A 2 -1.18 -6.61 15.88
C THR A 2 -2.23 -5.72 15.19
N GLN A 3 -1.91 -5.28 13.97
CA GLN A 3 -2.82 -4.59 13.08
C GLN A 3 -2.83 -5.33 11.74
N TYR A 4 -4.02 -5.49 11.16
CA TYR A 4 -4.20 -6.11 9.85
C TYR A 4 -5.43 -5.50 9.18
N TYR A 5 -5.21 -4.81 8.07
CA TYR A 5 -6.23 -4.10 7.32
C TYR A 5 -6.09 -4.46 5.84
N ARG A 6 -7.22 -4.54 5.15
CA ARG A 6 -7.29 -4.89 3.73
C ARG A 6 -8.13 -3.85 2.99
N TYR A 7 -7.62 -3.39 1.86
CA TYR A 7 -8.33 -2.56 0.90
C TYR A 7 -8.23 -3.21 -0.48
N LEU A 8 -9.35 -3.69 -1.03
CA LEU A 8 -9.38 -4.51 -2.25
C LEU A 8 -8.39 -5.68 -2.17
N ASP A 9 -7.31 -5.66 -2.94
CA ASP A 9 -6.28 -6.69 -2.97
C ASP A 9 -5.02 -6.30 -2.17
N ASP A 10 -4.94 -5.06 -1.70
CA ASP A 10 -3.81 -4.54 -0.93
C ASP A 10 -4.02 -4.78 0.57
N ILE A 11 -2.97 -5.23 1.24
CA ILE A 11 -2.96 -5.51 2.67
C ILE A 11 -1.93 -4.61 3.36
N TRP A 12 -2.32 -4.03 4.49
CA TRP A 12 -1.44 -3.28 5.37
C TRP A 12 -1.52 -3.86 6.79
N GLY A 13 -0.38 -3.94 7.47
CA GLY A 13 -0.36 -4.44 8.85
C GLY A 13 0.91 -4.11 9.60
N VAL A 14 0.84 -4.30 10.91
CA VAL A 14 1.97 -4.16 11.83
C VAL A 14 2.35 -5.52 12.35
N TRP A 15 3.63 -5.84 12.19
CA TRP A 15 4.23 -7.06 12.68
C TRP A 15 5.14 -6.78 13.87
N THR A 16 4.87 -7.44 15.00
CA THR A 16 5.61 -7.25 16.26
C THR A 16 6.45 -8.48 16.64
N HIS A 17 6.41 -9.54 15.83
CA HIS A 17 7.19 -10.76 16.06
C HIS A 17 8.46 -10.76 15.20
N SER A 18 9.18 -11.88 15.21
CA SER A 18 10.39 -12.05 14.42
C SER A 18 10.10 -12.00 12.92
N THR A 19 11.14 -11.74 12.11
CA THR A 19 11.02 -11.76 10.65
C THR A 19 10.81 -13.20 10.15
N GLU A 20 11.35 -14.17 10.87
CA GLU A 20 11.16 -15.60 10.62
C GLU A 20 9.70 -16.00 10.77
N ASP A 21 9.04 -15.57 11.85
CA ASP A 21 7.59 -15.80 12.06
C ASP A 21 6.77 -15.11 10.97
N PHE A 22 7.21 -13.95 10.48
CA PHE A 22 6.54 -13.25 9.38
C PHE A 22 6.59 -14.06 8.08
N HIS A 23 7.77 -14.57 7.70
CA HIS A 23 7.89 -15.38 6.49
C HIS A 23 7.07 -16.67 6.60
N ALA A 24 7.08 -17.35 7.75
CA ALA A 24 6.23 -18.51 7.98
C ALA A 24 4.73 -18.18 7.85
N PHE A 25 4.32 -16.99 8.30
CA PHE A 25 2.95 -16.50 8.13
C PHE A 25 2.61 -16.26 6.65
N ILE A 26 3.50 -15.65 5.88
CA ILE A 26 3.31 -15.42 4.44
C ILE A 26 3.28 -16.75 3.66
N ASP A 27 4.16 -17.70 3.99
CA ASP A 27 4.17 -19.03 3.38
C ASP A 27 2.84 -19.75 3.63
N THR A 28 2.32 -19.63 4.86
CA THR A 28 0.99 -20.17 5.21
C THR A 28 -0.10 -19.53 4.37
N LEU A 29 -0.12 -18.19 4.25
CA LEU A 29 -1.10 -17.47 3.42
C LEU A 29 -1.03 -17.90 1.94
N ASN A 30 0.18 -18.05 1.41
CA ASN A 30 0.41 -18.46 0.03
C ASN A 30 0.07 -19.93 -0.22
N SER A 31 0.09 -20.78 0.81
CA SER A 31 -0.33 -22.18 0.70
C SER A 31 -1.84 -22.36 0.55
N HIS A 32 -2.65 -21.37 0.93
CA HIS A 32 -4.11 -21.52 0.96
C HIS A 32 -4.76 -21.51 -0.43
N HIS A 33 -4.22 -20.77 -1.40
CA HIS A 33 -4.85 -20.66 -2.72
C HIS A 33 -3.80 -20.58 -3.85
N PRO A 34 -3.75 -21.55 -4.77
CA PRO A 34 -2.69 -21.65 -5.78
C PRO A 34 -2.67 -20.50 -6.80
N MET A 35 -3.74 -19.70 -6.86
CA MET A 35 -3.87 -18.56 -7.78
C MET A 35 -3.70 -17.19 -7.08
N ILE A 36 -3.54 -17.15 -5.76
CA ILE A 36 -3.40 -15.90 -5.00
C ILE A 36 -2.07 -15.98 -4.26
N THR A 37 -1.11 -15.16 -4.67
CA THR A 37 0.19 -15.03 -4.02
C THR A 37 0.31 -13.64 -3.42
N VAL A 38 0.55 -13.59 -2.12
CA VAL A 38 0.89 -12.39 -1.37
C VAL A 38 2.40 -12.16 -1.51
N ASP A 39 2.76 -11.02 -2.06
CA ASP A 39 4.13 -10.52 -2.13
C ASP A 39 4.34 -9.43 -1.05
N PRO A 40 4.99 -9.75 0.08
CA PRO A 40 5.09 -8.82 1.19
C PRO A 40 6.23 -7.80 0.99
N VAL A 41 5.96 -6.54 1.38
CA VAL A 41 7.00 -5.52 1.56
C VAL A 41 7.14 -5.23 3.06
N LEU A 42 8.31 -5.53 3.62
CA LEU A 42 8.67 -5.22 5.00
C LEU A 42 9.63 -4.05 5.06
N HIS A 43 9.37 -3.13 5.98
CA HIS A 43 10.30 -2.04 6.26
C HIS A 43 10.11 -1.50 7.68
N ASP A 44 11.21 -1.39 8.42
CA ASP A 44 11.17 -1.05 9.85
C ASP A 44 10.69 0.37 10.17
N LYS A 45 10.82 1.30 9.23
CA LYS A 45 10.63 2.74 9.48
C LYS A 45 9.45 3.32 8.72
N GLN A 46 9.20 2.84 7.51
CA GLN A 46 8.14 3.38 6.65
C GLN A 46 7.69 2.35 5.63
N VAL A 47 6.42 2.39 5.25
CA VAL A 47 5.87 1.59 4.16
C VAL A 47 4.95 2.45 3.32
N ASN A 48 4.93 2.21 2.01
CA ASN A 48 3.99 2.85 1.10
C ASN A 48 2.74 1.97 1.02
N PHE A 49 1.57 2.59 1.13
CA PHE A 49 0.27 1.94 0.99
C PHE A 49 -0.66 2.89 0.23
N LEU A 50 -1.09 2.48 -0.97
CA LEU A 50 -1.82 3.32 -1.92
C LEU A 50 -1.07 4.65 -2.19
N ASP A 51 -1.74 5.78 -2.04
CA ASP A 51 -1.19 7.12 -2.26
C ASP A 51 -0.60 7.74 -0.98
N THR A 52 -0.23 6.90 0.00
CA THR A 52 0.26 7.36 1.31
C THR A 52 1.52 6.59 1.73
N THR A 53 2.51 7.30 2.26
CA THR A 53 3.61 6.72 3.03
C THR A 53 3.26 6.79 4.51
N ILE A 54 3.22 5.64 5.17
CA ILE A 54 3.03 5.52 6.62
C ILE A 54 4.40 5.31 7.24
N TYR A 55 4.76 6.06 8.28
CA TYR A 55 6.11 6.02 8.87
C TYR A 55 6.13 6.29 10.37
N LYS A 56 7.22 5.85 11.01
CA LYS A 56 7.50 6.13 12.42
C LYS A 56 8.14 7.51 12.54
N GLY A 57 7.33 8.51 12.89
CA GLY A 57 7.79 9.88 13.13
C GLY A 57 8.58 10.04 14.43
N PRO A 58 9.08 11.25 14.72
CA PRO A 58 9.86 11.53 15.93
C PRO A 58 9.13 11.20 17.24
N GLU A 59 7.80 11.38 17.26
CA GLU A 59 6.96 11.12 18.42
C GLU A 59 6.51 9.66 18.53
N PHE A 60 6.85 8.80 17.56
CA PHE A 60 6.46 7.39 17.60
C PHE A 60 6.94 6.65 18.87
N PRO A 61 8.19 6.84 19.36
CA PRO A 61 8.65 6.15 20.56
C PRO A 61 7.90 6.52 21.84
N SER A 62 7.36 7.74 21.93
CA SER A 62 6.63 8.25 23.10
C SER A 62 5.13 8.00 23.01
N THR A 63 4.55 8.04 21.81
CA THR A 63 3.09 8.02 21.60
C THR A 63 2.57 6.73 20.98
N GLY A 64 3.43 5.93 20.33
CA GLY A 64 3.03 4.79 19.50
C GLY A 64 2.23 5.17 18.25
N THR A 65 2.15 6.46 17.92
CA THR A 65 1.36 6.97 16.78
C THR A 65 2.19 7.00 15.51
N LEU A 66 1.64 6.45 14.43
CA LEU A 66 2.27 6.51 13.10
C LEU A 66 1.86 7.80 12.39
N ASP A 67 2.84 8.41 11.73
CA ASP A 67 2.62 9.56 10.88
C ASP A 67 2.39 9.11 9.43
N SER A 68 1.70 9.95 8.66
CA SER A 68 1.45 9.71 7.25
C SER A 68 1.76 10.94 6.41
N LYS A 69 2.16 10.70 5.15
CA LYS A 69 2.33 11.75 4.14
C LYS A 69 1.88 11.24 2.79
N VAL A 70 1.52 12.15 1.89
CA VAL A 70 1.15 11.79 0.52
C VAL A 70 2.35 11.17 -0.19
N TYR A 71 2.13 10.02 -0.83
CA TYR A 71 3.09 9.34 -1.66
C TYR A 71 2.75 9.56 -3.13
N PHE A 72 3.70 10.09 -3.89
CA PHE A 72 3.61 10.21 -5.34
C PHE A 72 4.58 9.20 -5.96
N LYS A 73 4.09 8.35 -6.87
CA LYS A 73 4.98 7.45 -7.62
C LYS A 73 5.95 8.30 -8.43
N GLU A 74 7.21 7.90 -8.54
CA GLU A 74 8.21 8.64 -9.33
C GLU A 74 7.82 8.78 -10.82
N THR A 75 6.94 7.89 -11.31
CA THR A 75 6.36 7.92 -12.65
C THR A 75 5.14 8.83 -12.78
N ASP A 76 4.62 9.40 -11.69
CA ASP A 76 3.57 10.41 -11.70
C ASP A 76 4.17 11.75 -12.14
N THR A 77 4.52 11.80 -13.42
CA THR A 77 4.85 13.02 -14.13
C THR A 77 3.57 13.83 -14.03
N HIS A 78 3.50 14.88 -13.18
CA HIS A 78 2.38 15.80 -12.94
C HIS A 78 1.75 16.36 -14.23
N SER A 79 1.18 15.46 -15.02
CA SER A 79 0.61 15.69 -16.32
C SER A 79 -0.82 16.01 -16.00
N LEU A 80 -1.04 17.24 -15.52
CA LEU A 80 -2.34 17.86 -15.62
C LEU A 80 -2.72 17.70 -17.09
N LEU A 81 -3.63 16.77 -17.38
CA LEU A 81 -4.20 16.61 -18.70
C LEU A 81 -4.67 17.99 -19.13
N HIS A 82 -4.00 18.55 -20.14
CA HIS A 82 -4.43 19.82 -20.71
C HIS A 82 -5.90 19.65 -21.12
N ARG A 83 -6.73 20.67 -20.89
CA ARG A 83 -8.20 20.66 -21.09
C ARG A 83 -8.67 20.14 -22.46
N SER A 84 -7.77 20.09 -23.44
CA SER A 84 -7.98 19.58 -24.79
C SER A 84 -7.61 18.10 -24.99
N SER A 85 -7.31 17.33 -23.94
CA SER A 85 -6.93 15.93 -24.08
C SER A 85 -8.16 15.05 -24.38
N HIS A 86 -8.56 15.06 -25.65
CA HIS A 86 -9.22 13.99 -26.39
C HIS A 86 -10.20 13.11 -25.60
N HIS A 87 -11.32 13.71 -25.18
CA HIS A 87 -12.53 12.91 -24.96
C HIS A 87 -13.11 12.54 -26.33
N PRO A 88 -13.45 11.26 -26.59
CA PRO A 88 -14.22 10.93 -27.78
C PRO A 88 -15.54 11.73 -27.74
N PRO A 89 -15.95 12.38 -28.85
CA PRO A 89 -17.24 13.03 -28.89
C PRO A 89 -18.33 11.99 -28.60
N LYS A 90 -19.21 12.32 -27.64
CA LYS A 90 -20.46 11.59 -27.40
C LYS A 90 -21.30 11.66 -28.68
N ASN A 91 -21.21 10.65 -29.54
CA ASN A 91 -22.23 10.42 -30.56
C ASN A 91 -23.24 9.45 -29.95
N TRP A 92 -24.33 9.97 -29.36
CA TRP A 92 -25.48 9.14 -28.97
C TRP A 92 -26.71 9.35 -29.85
N ASP A 93 -26.66 10.14 -30.91
CA ASP A 93 -27.80 10.26 -31.82
C ASP A 93 -27.60 9.43 -33.09
N LEU A 94 -28.11 8.19 -33.09
CA LEU A 94 -28.88 7.55 -34.17
C LEU A 94 -29.67 6.36 -33.63
#